data_AF-A0A258X9I1-F1
#
_entry.id   AF-A0A258X9I1-F1
#
_cell.length_a   1.000
_cell.length_b   1.000
_cell.length_c   1.000
_cell.angle_alpha   90.00
_cell.angle_beta   90.00
_cell.angle_gamma   90.00
#
_symmetry.space_group_name_H-M   'P 1'
#
loop_
_entity.id
_entity.type
_entity.pdbx_description
1 polymer ?
#
loop_
_entity_poly.entity_id
_entity_poly.type
_entity_poly.pdbx_seq_one_letter_code
_entity_poly.pdbx_strand_id
1 'polypeptide(L)'
;FYLADLGTGAVDIEVDATENRHMFWASARGALDLAAEGKIKIIFPTRLNLERLAQFTTFEETRAHAEVTPVATISPFMEQHEGKPWLMIPDNLGYPVRGEPLERAQRG
;
A
#
# COMPACT_ATOMS: atom_id res chain seq x y z
N PHE A 1 -5.55 6.49 4.49
CA PHE A 1 -5.12 7.00 3.17
C PHE A 1 -6.31 7.67 2.50
N TYR A 2 -6.09 8.46 1.45
CA TYR A 2 -7.16 9.08 0.66
C TYR A 2 -7.23 8.39 -0.71
N LEU A 3 -8.43 8.36 -1.31
CA LEU A 3 -8.68 7.82 -2.64
C LEU A 3 -9.41 8.89 -3.46
N ALA A 4 -8.97 9.10 -4.70
CA ALA A 4 -9.57 10.05 -5.63
C ALA A 4 -9.58 9.45 -7.04
N ASP A 5 -10.66 9.70 -7.78
CA ASP A 5 -10.80 9.29 -9.18
C ASP A 5 -10.25 10.39 -10.09
N LEU A 6 -9.26 10.04 -10.92
CA LEU A 6 -8.69 10.93 -11.93
C LEU A 6 -9.33 10.72 -13.31
N GLY A 7 -10.40 9.92 -13.38
CA GLY A 7 -11.05 9.52 -14.63
C GLY A 7 -10.19 8.52 -15.37
N THR A 8 -9.88 8.79 -16.64
CA THR A 8 -9.16 7.84 -17.51
C THR A 8 -7.71 7.63 -17.10
N GLY A 9 -7.14 8.49 -16.25
CA GLY A 9 -5.71 8.49 -15.92
C GLY A 9 -4.80 8.78 -17.12
N ALA A 10 -5.37 9.16 -18.28
CA ALA A 10 -4.64 9.56 -19.47
C ALA A 10 -4.15 11.01 -19.30
N VAL A 11 -3.25 11.19 -18.34
CA VAL A 11 -2.61 12.45 -18.00
C VAL A 11 -1.10 12.31 -18.10
N ASP A 12 -0.44 13.35 -18.57
CA ASP A 12 1.01 13.43 -18.49
C ASP A 12 1.43 13.65 -17.04
N ILE A 13 2.45 12.91 -16.61
CA ILE A 13 3.07 13.06 -15.30
C ILE A 13 4.45 13.69 -15.48
N GLU A 14 4.73 14.74 -14.74
CA GLU A 14 5.99 15.47 -14.83
C GLU A 14 6.71 15.48 -13.48
N VAL A 15 8.02 15.25 -13.54
CA VAL A 15 8.89 15.28 -12.37
C VAL A 15 9.30 16.71 -12.09
N ASP A 16 8.94 17.25 -10.91
CA ASP A 16 9.37 18.59 -10.46
C ASP A 16 10.89 18.69 -10.18
N ALA A 17 11.60 17.55 -10.16
CA ALA A 17 13.06 17.42 -9.98
C ALA A 17 13.63 17.98 -8.65
N THR A 18 12.79 18.51 -7.77
CA THR A 18 13.13 18.95 -6.42
C THR A 18 13.06 17.79 -5.42
N GLU A 19 11.93 17.08 -5.38
CA GLU A 19 11.61 16.04 -4.40
C GLU A 19 11.47 14.64 -5.00
N ASN A 20 11.25 14.55 -6.32
CA ASN A 20 11.02 13.29 -7.03
C ASN A 20 12.00 13.14 -8.19
N ARG A 21 12.37 11.88 -8.52
CA ARG A 21 13.30 11.57 -9.63
C ARG A 21 12.72 10.61 -10.67
N HIS A 22 11.60 9.96 -10.36
CA HIS A 22 10.95 9.01 -11.25
C HIS A 22 9.46 8.92 -10.91
N MET A 23 8.61 8.90 -11.94
CA MET A 23 7.16 8.75 -11.81
C MET A 23 6.66 7.79 -12.88
N PHE A 24 5.66 6.99 -12.55
CA PHE A 24 5.04 6.03 -13.46
C PHE A 24 3.62 5.71 -13.01
N TRP A 25 2.79 5.23 -13.94
CA TRP A 25 1.51 4.61 -13.64
C TRP A 25 1.64 3.09 -13.61
N ALA A 26 1.06 2.46 -12.60
CA ALA A 26 0.95 1.01 -12.48
C ALA A 26 -0.34 0.64 -11.73
N SER A 27 -0.86 -0.56 -11.99
CA SER A 27 -1.86 -1.14 -11.10
C SER A 27 -1.24 -1.43 -9.73
N ALA A 28 -2.07 -1.54 -8.69
CA ALA A 28 -1.60 -1.90 -7.35
C ALA A 28 -0.86 -3.25 -7.35
N ARG A 29 -1.37 -4.24 -8.08
CA ARG A 29 -0.71 -5.53 -8.30
C ARG A 29 0.64 -5.35 -9.02
N GLY A 30 0.67 -4.59 -10.11
CA GLY A 30 1.90 -4.35 -10.87
C GLY A 30 2.99 -3.68 -10.03
N ALA A 31 2.65 -2.72 -9.17
CA ALA A 31 3.60 -2.10 -8.25
C ALA A 31 4.15 -3.11 -7.22
N LEU A 32 3.31 -4.00 -6.70
CA LEU A 32 3.74 -5.08 -5.80
C LEU A 32 4.69 -6.05 -6.51
N ASP A 33 4.42 -6.40 -7.76
CA ASP A 33 5.25 -7.29 -8.57
C ASP A 33 6.60 -6.64 -8.89
N LEU A 34 6.63 -5.38 -9.32
CA LEU A 34 7.86 -4.60 -9.51
C LEU A 34 8.70 -4.56 -8.23
N ALA A 35 8.07 -4.44 -7.07
CA ALA A 35 8.77 -4.47 -5.79
C ALA A 35 9.30 -5.86 -5.44
N ALA A 36 8.55 -6.93 -5.74
CA ALA A 36 8.98 -8.31 -5.54
C ALA A 36 10.18 -8.66 -6.45
N GLU A 37 10.23 -8.09 -7.65
CA GLU A 37 11.34 -8.19 -8.60
C GLU A 37 12.51 -7.25 -8.26
N GLY A 38 12.41 -6.43 -7.22
CA GLY A 38 13.46 -5.49 -6.80
C GLY A 38 13.63 -4.28 -7.72
N LYS A 39 12.71 -4.04 -8.67
CA LYS A 39 12.74 -2.90 -9.60
C LYS A 39 12.37 -1.58 -8.92
N ILE A 40 11.54 -1.64 -7.88
CA ILE A 40 11.21 -0.48 -7.04
C ILE A 40 11.33 -0.84 -5.55
N LYS A 41 11.58 0.17 -4.72
CA LYS A 41 11.51 0.04 -3.26
C LYS A 41 10.17 0.57 -2.77
N ILE A 42 9.50 -0.17 -1.89
CA ILE A 42 8.27 0.26 -1.22
C ILE A 42 8.39 -0.01 0.27
N ILE A 43 8.13 1.02 1.08
CA ILE A 43 8.11 0.92 2.53
C ILE A 43 6.84 0.20 3.01
N PHE A 44 6.88 -0.34 4.22
CA PHE A 44 5.79 -1.15 4.79
C PHE A 44 4.39 -0.50 4.69
N PRO A 45 4.16 0.77 5.07
CA PRO A 45 2.84 1.40 4.94
C PRO A 45 2.32 1.45 3.49
N THR A 46 3.21 1.70 2.53
CA THR A 46 2.87 1.73 1.10
C THR A 46 2.50 0.33 0.61
N ARG A 47 3.26 -0.71 1.03
CA ARG A 47 2.95 -2.09 0.68
C ARG A 47 1.56 -2.50 1.15
N LEU A 48 1.21 -2.23 2.42
CA LEU A 48 -0.11 -2.58 2.96
C LEU A 48 -1.26 -1.85 2.21
N ASN A 49 -1.07 -0.58 1.87
CA ASN A 49 -2.05 0.14 1.05
C ASN A 49 -2.19 -0.49 -0.34
N LEU A 50 -1.09 -0.86 -0.99
CA LEU A 50 -1.12 -1.53 -2.30
C LEU A 50 -1.77 -2.91 -2.22
N GLU A 51 -1.47 -3.71 -1.19
CA GLU A 51 -2.11 -5.02 -0.98
C GLU A 51 -3.61 -4.89 -0.75
N ARG A 52 -4.04 -3.87 -0.01
CA ARG A 52 -5.45 -3.54 0.16
C ARG A 52 -6.12 -3.16 -1.16
N LEU A 53 -5.50 -2.31 -1.97
CA LEU A 53 -6.02 -1.88 -3.27
C LEU A 53 -6.05 -3.03 -4.29
N ALA A 54 -5.06 -3.92 -4.26
CA ALA A 54 -4.92 -5.04 -5.20
C ALA A 54 -5.99 -6.15 -5.03
N GLN A 55 -6.95 -5.96 -4.14
CA GLN A 55 -8.17 -6.79 -4.01
C GLN A 55 -9.26 -6.40 -5.00
N PHE A 56 -9.18 -5.19 -5.58
CA PHE A 56 -10.23 -4.60 -6.42
C PHE A 56 -9.72 -4.29 -7.82
N THR A 57 -10.62 -4.28 -8.79
CA THR A 57 -10.30 -4.02 -10.19
C THR A 57 -10.71 -2.60 -10.60
N THR A 58 -11.73 -2.04 -9.96
CA THR A 58 -12.26 -0.71 -10.30
C THR A 58 -12.17 0.28 -9.16
N PHE A 59 -12.27 1.57 -9.51
CA PHE A 59 -12.36 2.65 -8.54
C PHE A 59 -13.62 2.49 -7.69
N GLU A 60 -14.76 2.14 -8.29
CA GLU A 60 -16.05 1.98 -7.64
C GLU A 60 -16.03 0.89 -6.58
N GLU A 61 -15.41 -0.26 -6.87
CA GLU A 61 -15.21 -1.34 -5.89
C GLU A 61 -14.35 -0.89 -4.71
N THR A 62 -13.24 -0.20 -5.03
CA THR A 62 -12.33 0.32 -4.00
C THR A 62 -13.02 1.36 -3.12
N ARG A 63 -13.82 2.24 -3.72
CA ARG A 63 -14.60 3.27 -3.04
C ARG A 63 -15.66 2.63 -2.15
N ALA A 64 -16.44 1.67 -2.66
CA ALA A 64 -17.46 0.97 -1.87
C ALA A 64 -16.83 0.28 -0.64
N HIS A 65 -15.67 -0.36 -0.82
CA HIS A 65 -14.92 -0.91 0.29
C HIS A 65 -14.43 0.16 1.29
N ALA A 66 -13.96 1.30 0.82
CA ALA A 66 -13.52 2.40 1.68
C ALA A 66 -14.69 2.99 2.50
N GLU A 67 -15.87 3.14 1.90
CA GLU A 67 -17.07 3.70 2.56
C GLU A 67 -17.57 2.83 3.73
N VAL A 68 -17.37 1.51 3.67
CA VAL A 68 -17.76 0.59 4.75
C VAL A 68 -16.63 0.28 5.75
N THR A 69 -15.40 0.71 5.47
CA THR A 69 -14.27 0.46 6.37
C THR A 69 -14.15 1.56 7.42
N PRO A 70 -14.00 1.24 8.73
CA PRO A 70 -13.78 2.25 9.76
C PRO A 70 -12.56 3.13 9.50
N VAL A 71 -12.70 4.43 9.74
CA VAL A 71 -11.58 5.38 9.75
C VAL A 71 -11.00 5.42 11.16
N ALA A 72 -9.82 4.82 11.32
CA ALA A 72 -9.09 4.79 12.59
C ALA A 72 -7.60 5.04 12.39
N THR A 73 -6.94 5.50 13.44
CA THR A 73 -5.48 5.65 13.46
C THR A 73 -4.82 4.28 13.36
N ILE A 74 -3.87 4.16 12.43
CA ILE A 74 -3.06 2.94 12.27
C ILE A 74 -1.76 3.15 13.05
N SER A 75 -1.68 2.55 14.22
CA SER A 75 -0.47 2.52 15.05
C SER A 75 0.19 1.14 14.91
N PRO A 76 1.35 1.02 14.25
CA PRO A 76 2.06 -0.23 14.15
C PRO A 76 2.56 -0.72 15.52
N PHE A 77 2.57 -2.03 15.73
CA PHE A 77 3.05 -2.64 16.97
C PHE A 77 3.79 -3.94 16.69
N MET A 78 4.56 -4.41 17.67
CA MET A 78 5.35 -5.63 17.56
C MET A 78 4.58 -6.83 18.11
N GLU A 79 4.56 -7.93 17.35
CA GLU A 79 4.11 -9.25 17.83
C GLU A 79 5.20 -10.30 17.63
N GLN A 80 5.10 -11.42 18.36
CA GLN A 80 5.95 -12.60 18.15
C GLN A 80 5.13 -13.68 17.46
N HIS A 81 5.52 -14.07 16.23
CA HIS A 81 4.92 -15.19 15.51
C HIS A 81 6.00 -16.25 15.30
N GLU A 82 5.76 -17.47 15.77
CA GLU A 82 6.72 -18.59 15.66
C GLU A 82 8.14 -18.24 16.15
N GLY A 83 8.23 -17.43 17.21
CA GLY A 83 9.51 -16.98 17.79
C GLY A 83 10.24 -15.89 16.99
N LYS A 84 9.64 -15.36 15.93
CA LYS A 84 10.18 -14.24 15.15
C LYS A 84 9.39 -12.95 15.41
N PRO A 85 10.06 -11.79 15.45
CA PRO A 85 9.39 -10.51 15.61
C PRO A 85 8.70 -10.09 14.30
N TRP A 86 7.45 -9.66 14.41
CA TRP A 86 6.63 -9.16 13.31
C TRP A 86 6.18 -7.74 13.59
N LEU A 87 6.16 -6.91 12.54
CA LEU A 87 5.55 -5.58 12.58
C LEU A 87 4.11 -5.69 12.09
N MET A 88 3.16 -5.39 12.97
CA MET A 88 1.73 -5.58 12.76
C MET A 88 0.98 -4.25 12.78
N ILE A 89 -0.21 -4.24 12.19
CA ILE A 89 -1.21 -3.17 12.28
C ILE A 89 -2.53 -3.71 12.88
N PRO A 90 -3.41 -2.84 13.40
CA PRO A 90 -4.71 -3.24 13.91
C PRO A 90 -5.52 -4.03 12.89
N ASP A 91 -6.33 -4.97 13.38
CA ASP A 91 -7.28 -5.71 12.56
C ASP A 91 -8.51 -4.87 12.22
N ASN A 92 -9.43 -5.43 11.42
CA ASN A 92 -10.72 -4.82 11.10
C ASN A 92 -10.67 -3.44 10.40
N LEU A 93 -9.51 -3.06 9.85
CA LEU A 93 -9.33 -1.81 9.10
C LEU A 93 -9.20 -2.02 7.58
N GLY A 94 -9.72 -3.14 7.06
CA GLY A 94 -9.82 -3.42 5.63
C GLY A 94 -8.51 -3.85 4.95
N TYR A 95 -7.50 -4.28 5.72
CA TYR A 95 -6.24 -4.81 5.17
C TYR A 95 -6.27 -6.34 5.12
N PRO A 96 -6.01 -6.97 3.95
CA PRO A 96 -6.01 -8.43 3.82
C PRO A 96 -4.79 -9.06 4.50
N VAL A 97 -3.70 -8.31 4.58
CA VAL A 97 -2.46 -8.66 5.27
C VAL A 97 -2.23 -7.58 6.34
N ARG A 98 -1.95 -7.99 7.57
CA ARG A 98 -1.82 -7.07 8.72
C ARG A 98 -0.38 -6.80 9.14
N GLY A 99 0.59 -7.46 8.54
CA GLY A 99 1.98 -7.31 8.96
C GLY A 99 2.93 -8.19 8.21
N GLU A 100 4.22 -7.97 8.47
CA GLU A 100 5.31 -8.77 7.90
C GLU A 100 6.42 -8.98 8.95
N PRO A 101 7.29 -9.99 8.76
CA PRO A 101 8.47 -10.17 9.60
C PRO A 101 9.27 -8.87 9.69
N LEU A 102 9.72 -8.51 10.89
CA LEU A 102 10.43 -7.25 11.14
C LEU A 102 11.67 -7.08 10.25
N GLU A 103 12.35 -8.18 9.93
CA GLU A 103 13.53 -8.23 9.04
C GLU A 103 13.21 -7.78 7.59
N ARG A 104 11.97 -7.95 7.15
CA ARG A 104 11.50 -7.56 5.82
C ARG A 104 10.92 -6.15 5.80
N ALA A 105 10.48 -5.65 6.95
CA ALA A 105 9.83 -4.35 7.10
C ALA A 105 10.78 -3.21 6.71
N GLN A 106 10.70 -2.77 5.45
CA GLN A 106 11.44 -1.60 4.98
C GLN A 106 10.91 -0.35 5.67
N ARG A 107 11.83 0.35 6.33
CA ARG A 107 11.64 1.68 6.91
C ARG A 107 12.29 2.70 5.97
N GLY A 108 11.70 3.89 5.91
CA GLY A 108 12.24 5.01 5.12
C GLY A 108 13.62 5.42 5.57
#